data_AF-A0A835BLS3-F1
#
_entry.id   AF-A0A835BLS3-F1
#
_cell.length_a   1.000
_cell.length_b   1.000
_cell.length_c   1.000
_cell.angle_alpha   90.00
_cell.angle_beta   90.00
_cell.angle_gamma   90.00
#
_symmetry.space_group_name_H-M   'P 1'
#
loop_
_entity.id
_entity.type
_entity.pdbx_description
1 polymer ?
#
loop_
_entity_poly.entity_id
_entity_poly.type
_entity_poly.pdbx_seq_one_letter_code
_entity_poly.pdbx_strand_id
1 'polypeptide(L)'
;MATAAVVLPAWAASPLPRASAPHPRRLLLPIAPSPARRGTSRGCSLASAGASSRRAPTVRPNAAAEAVVPYVPGSGKYVAPDYLVKKVSAKEVEELVRGERKVPLIVDFYATWCGPCVQMAQDIEMLAVEYEDNALFVKVDTDDEYEFAKDMQVRGLPTLYFFSPDQNKDAIRTEGLIPIDMIRNIIDNEL
;
A
#
# COMPACT_ATOMS: atom_id res chain seq x y z
N MET A 1 22.84 56.66 -37.04
CA MET A 1 22.45 56.73 -35.61
C MET A 1 21.04 56.20 -35.49
N ALA A 2 20.89 54.94 -35.04
CA ALA A 2 19.58 54.32 -34.79
C ALA A 2 19.63 53.69 -33.40
N THR A 3 18.82 54.20 -32.49
CA THR A 3 18.70 53.79 -31.09
C THR A 3 17.83 52.55 -30.99
N ALA A 4 18.37 51.47 -30.40
CA ALA A 4 17.62 50.26 -30.06
C ALA A 4 16.83 50.48 -28.76
N ALA A 5 15.51 50.47 -28.84
CA ALA A 5 14.62 50.40 -27.68
C ALA A 5 14.36 48.91 -27.38
N VAL A 6 14.94 48.41 -26.28
CA VAL A 6 14.67 47.07 -25.78
C VAL A 6 13.38 47.11 -24.98
N VAL A 7 12.33 46.47 -25.52
CA VAL A 7 11.07 46.23 -24.82
C VAL A 7 11.25 45.00 -23.93
N LEU A 8 11.16 45.18 -22.62
CA LEU A 8 11.19 44.09 -21.64
C LEU A 8 9.81 43.41 -21.55
N PRO A 9 9.73 42.07 -21.48
CA PRO A 9 8.47 41.34 -21.37
C PRO A 9 7.85 41.43 -19.95
N ALA A 10 6.52 41.53 -19.89
CA ALA A 10 5.70 41.86 -18.73
C ALA A 10 5.46 40.72 -17.70
N TRP A 11 6.38 39.75 -17.57
CA TRP A 11 6.19 38.59 -16.68
C TRP A 11 6.91 38.69 -15.32
N ALA A 12 7.64 39.77 -15.07
CA ALA A 12 8.37 40.01 -13.82
C ALA A 12 7.46 40.57 -12.70
N ALA A 13 6.47 39.79 -12.25
CA ALA A 13 5.73 40.09 -11.03
C ALA A 13 5.07 38.82 -10.47
N SER A 14 5.86 37.97 -9.80
CA SER A 14 5.32 36.94 -8.91
C SER A 14 5.50 37.39 -7.45
N PRO A 15 4.43 37.44 -6.64
CA PRO A 15 4.53 37.79 -5.23
C PRO A 15 5.23 36.67 -4.45
N LEU A 16 6.18 37.07 -3.59
CA LEU A 16 6.93 36.19 -2.70
C LEU A 16 5.98 35.45 -1.71
N PRO A 17 6.24 34.17 -1.40
CA PRO A 17 5.46 33.45 -0.39
C PRO A 17 5.72 34.00 1.01
N ARG A 18 4.62 34.22 1.75
CA ARG A 18 4.60 34.69 3.14
C ARG A 18 5.13 33.58 4.05
N ALA A 19 6.19 33.86 4.80
CA ALA A 19 6.76 32.92 5.77
C ALA A 19 5.77 32.63 6.92
N SER A 20 5.44 31.36 7.13
CA SER A 20 4.62 30.88 8.24
C SER A 20 5.42 30.85 9.55
N ALA A 21 4.87 31.44 10.61
CA ALA A 21 5.49 31.48 11.93
C ALA A 21 5.48 30.09 12.63
N PRO A 22 6.51 29.75 13.42
CA PRO A 22 6.58 28.47 14.12
C PRO A 22 5.63 28.43 15.33
N HIS A 23 4.87 27.33 15.46
CA HIS A 23 4.00 27.07 16.61
C HIS A 23 4.81 26.73 17.88
N PRO A 24 4.37 27.17 19.07
CA PRO A 24 5.06 26.86 20.32
C PRO A 24 4.93 25.36 20.66
N ARG A 25 6.07 24.72 20.87
CA ARG A 25 6.22 23.35 21.37
C ARG A 25 5.45 23.18 22.69
N ARG A 26 4.44 22.31 22.67
CA ARG A 26 3.71 21.86 23.85
C ARG A 26 4.65 21.01 24.72
N LEU A 27 5.09 21.56 25.86
CA LEU A 27 5.88 20.84 26.86
C LEU A 27 5.06 19.67 27.43
N LEU A 28 5.54 18.45 27.22
CA LEU A 28 5.02 17.24 27.84
C LEU A 28 5.39 17.25 29.32
N LEU A 29 4.37 17.31 30.18
CA LEU A 29 4.53 17.13 31.63
C LEU A 29 4.88 15.65 31.93
N PRO A 30 5.82 15.38 32.86
CA PRO A 30 6.16 14.01 33.23
C PRO A 30 5.03 13.37 34.05
N ILE A 31 4.61 12.19 33.62
CA ILE A 31 3.65 11.32 34.32
C ILE A 31 4.35 10.75 35.56
N ALA A 32 3.86 11.06 36.76
CA ALA A 32 4.36 10.51 38.01
C ALA A 32 3.98 9.02 38.16
N PRO A 33 4.87 8.16 38.69
CA PRO A 33 4.56 6.75 38.93
C PRO A 33 3.68 6.57 40.18
N SER A 34 2.64 5.75 40.02
CA SER A 34 1.74 5.34 41.10
C SER A 34 2.47 4.49 42.16
N PRO A 35 2.18 4.65 43.46
CA PRO A 35 2.90 3.96 44.52
C PRO A 35 2.53 2.47 44.62
N ALA A 36 3.58 1.64 44.66
CA ALA A 36 3.52 0.22 44.93
C ALA A 36 2.85 -0.09 46.29
N ARG A 37 1.81 -0.91 46.26
CA ARG A 37 1.15 -1.42 47.48
C ARG A 37 2.01 -2.53 48.09
N ARG A 38 2.66 -2.19 49.21
CA ARG A 38 3.31 -3.10 50.14
C ARG A 38 2.26 -3.99 50.80
N GLY A 39 2.29 -5.29 50.51
CA GLY A 39 1.50 -6.32 51.19
C GLY A 39 2.44 -7.24 51.96
N THR A 40 2.34 -7.18 53.28
CA THR A 40 3.14 -7.86 54.29
C THR A 40 3.10 -9.39 54.18
N SER A 41 4.29 -9.99 54.23
CA SER A 41 4.53 -11.39 54.57
C SER A 41 3.99 -11.72 55.97
N ARG A 42 3.26 -12.84 56.11
CA ARG A 42 3.29 -13.76 57.27
C ARG A 42 2.25 -14.87 57.07
N GLY A 43 2.67 -16.12 57.27
CA GLY A 43 1.77 -17.26 57.45
C GLY A 43 2.03 -18.45 56.54
N CYS A 44 3.23 -19.02 56.60
CA CYS A 44 3.49 -20.36 56.08
C CYS A 44 3.00 -21.36 57.14
N SER A 45 1.75 -21.83 57.02
CA SER A 45 1.26 -22.97 57.78
C SER A 45 1.10 -24.16 56.85
N LEU A 46 1.96 -25.16 57.07
CA LEU A 46 1.89 -26.48 56.48
C LEU A 46 0.53 -27.12 56.80
N ALA A 47 -0.23 -27.45 55.76
CA ALA A 47 -1.35 -28.38 55.84
C ALA A 47 -1.21 -29.42 54.73
N SER A 48 -0.85 -30.62 55.18
CA SER A 48 -1.12 -31.96 54.64
C SER A 48 -1.60 -32.09 53.20
N ALA A 49 -0.74 -32.76 52.42
CA ALA A 49 -1.03 -33.63 51.29
C ALA A 49 -2.50 -34.09 51.17
N GLY A 50 -3.19 -33.51 50.18
CA GLY A 50 -4.36 -34.09 49.54
C GLY A 50 -4.14 -34.02 48.03
N ALA A 51 -3.74 -35.14 47.42
CA ALA A 51 -3.56 -35.26 45.99
C ALA A 51 -4.91 -35.12 45.28
N SER A 52 -5.24 -33.90 44.86
CA SER A 52 -6.33 -33.63 43.92
C SER A 52 -5.71 -33.09 42.64
N SER A 53 -5.74 -33.93 41.61
CA SER A 53 -5.31 -33.68 40.24
C SER A 53 -5.96 -32.41 39.69
N ARG A 54 -5.34 -31.25 39.92
CA ARG A 54 -5.61 -30.04 39.13
C ARG A 54 -4.86 -30.16 37.82
N ARG A 55 -5.48 -30.86 36.89
CA ARG A 55 -5.13 -30.88 35.47
C ARG A 55 -5.12 -29.42 35.00
N ALA A 56 -4.00 -28.94 34.47
CA ALA A 56 -3.90 -27.62 33.87
C ALA A 56 -5.02 -27.45 32.82
N PRO A 57 -5.65 -26.27 32.70
CA PRO A 57 -6.60 -26.02 31.63
C PRO A 57 -5.85 -26.20 30.32
N THR A 58 -6.28 -27.19 29.54
CA THR A 58 -5.80 -27.42 28.18
C THR A 58 -6.11 -26.17 27.39
N VAL A 59 -5.08 -25.39 27.02
CA VAL A 59 -5.21 -24.49 25.87
C VAL A 59 -5.48 -25.43 24.70
N ARG A 60 -6.75 -25.53 24.31
CA ARG A 60 -7.12 -26.09 23.02
C ARG A 60 -6.44 -25.18 22.00
N PRO A 61 -5.51 -25.65 21.16
CA PRO A 61 -5.14 -24.86 20.02
C PRO A 61 -6.44 -24.63 19.24
N ASN A 62 -6.80 -23.37 19.03
CA ASN A 62 -7.92 -23.05 18.17
C ASN A 62 -7.65 -23.72 16.83
N ALA A 63 -8.57 -24.59 16.42
CA ALA A 63 -8.63 -25.21 15.10
C ALA A 63 -9.01 -24.18 14.02
N ALA A 64 -8.37 -23.02 14.10
CA ALA A 64 -8.36 -21.92 13.14
C ALA A 64 -6.93 -21.39 13.00
N ALA A 65 -5.93 -22.28 13.14
CA ALA A 65 -4.81 -22.19 12.21
C ALA A 65 -5.41 -22.57 10.85
N GLU A 66 -6.06 -21.59 10.21
CA GLU A 66 -6.27 -21.62 8.77
C GLU A 66 -4.92 -21.99 8.19
N ALA A 67 -4.83 -23.19 7.65
CA ALA A 67 -3.70 -23.59 6.85
C ALA A 67 -3.50 -22.46 5.85
N VAL A 68 -2.31 -21.85 5.85
CA VAL A 68 -1.88 -20.98 4.77
C VAL A 68 -2.03 -21.83 3.52
N VAL A 69 -3.15 -21.67 2.82
CA VAL A 69 -3.40 -22.40 1.58
C VAL A 69 -2.31 -21.89 0.66
N PRO A 70 -1.39 -22.74 0.18
CA PRO A 70 -0.40 -22.29 -0.79
C PRO A 70 -1.19 -21.72 -1.95
N TYR A 71 -0.91 -20.47 -2.28
CA TYR A 71 -1.49 -19.78 -3.42
C TYR A 71 -1.41 -20.71 -4.64
N VAL A 72 -2.58 -21.10 -5.16
CA VAL A 72 -2.70 -21.91 -6.38
C VAL A 72 -3.14 -20.92 -7.45
N PRO A 73 -2.27 -20.52 -8.40
CA PRO A 73 -2.69 -19.63 -9.47
C PRO A 73 -3.85 -20.26 -10.24
N GLY A 74 -4.92 -19.47 -10.42
CA GLY A 74 -6.09 -19.87 -11.20
C GLY A 74 -5.72 -20.15 -12.65
N SER A 75 -6.58 -20.84 -13.41
CA SER A 75 -6.35 -21.20 -14.82
C SER A 75 -6.94 -20.18 -15.79
N GLY A 76 -6.71 -18.89 -15.54
CA GLY A 76 -7.06 -17.79 -16.45
C GLY A 76 -6.15 -17.71 -17.68
N LYS A 77 -6.52 -16.86 -18.65
CA LYS A 77 -5.75 -16.66 -19.90
C LYS A 77 -4.45 -15.85 -19.70
N TYR A 78 -4.26 -15.25 -18.54
CA TYR A 78 -3.10 -14.41 -18.20
C TYR A 78 -2.20 -15.04 -17.11
N VAL A 79 -2.10 -16.37 -17.07
CA VAL A 79 -1.39 -17.09 -15.99
C VAL A 79 0.03 -17.44 -16.42
N ALA A 80 1.03 -16.74 -15.90
CA ALA A 80 2.37 -17.29 -15.81
C ALA A 80 2.45 -18.22 -14.58
N PRO A 81 3.26 -19.29 -14.61
CA PRO A 81 3.34 -20.27 -13.51
C PRO A 81 3.89 -19.69 -12.19
N ASP A 82 4.41 -18.46 -12.21
CA ASP A 82 4.99 -17.76 -11.07
C ASP A 82 4.20 -16.51 -10.61
N TYR A 83 3.35 -15.89 -11.43
CA TYR A 83 2.44 -14.77 -11.06
C TYR A 83 1.29 -14.60 -12.09
N LEU A 84 0.06 -14.34 -11.63
CA LEU A 84 -1.07 -14.02 -12.55
C LEU A 84 -0.95 -12.62 -13.17
N VAL A 85 -0.25 -11.73 -12.49
CA VAL A 85 -0.09 -10.33 -12.93
C VAL A 85 1.24 -10.20 -13.67
N LYS A 86 1.17 -9.86 -14.96
CA LYS A 86 2.35 -9.72 -15.82
C LYS A 86 3.24 -8.58 -15.31
N LYS A 87 4.53 -8.87 -15.10
CA LYS A 87 5.57 -7.84 -14.97
C LYS A 87 5.82 -7.18 -16.32
N VAL A 88 5.77 -5.86 -16.37
CA VAL A 88 5.93 -5.07 -17.59
C VAL A 88 7.02 -4.01 -17.42
N SER A 89 7.65 -3.63 -18.53
CA SER A 89 8.64 -2.55 -18.57
C SER A 89 7.97 -1.17 -18.66
N ALA A 90 8.73 -0.11 -18.37
CA ALA A 90 8.24 1.27 -18.46
C ALA A 90 7.62 1.58 -19.84
N LYS A 91 8.27 1.14 -20.92
CA LYS A 91 7.80 1.37 -22.30
C LYS A 91 6.46 0.71 -22.57
N GLU A 92 6.29 -0.53 -22.12
CA GLU A 92 5.01 -1.25 -22.29
C GLU A 92 3.89 -0.52 -21.52
N VAL A 93 4.16 -0.04 -20.31
CA VAL A 93 3.16 0.73 -19.54
C VAL A 93 2.80 2.03 -20.27
N GLU A 94 3.79 2.78 -20.76
CA GLU A 94 3.52 4.00 -21.54
C GLU A 94 2.66 3.73 -22.78
N GLU A 95 2.92 2.63 -23.48
CA GLU A 95 2.13 2.22 -24.64
C GLU A 95 0.69 1.87 -24.25
N LEU A 96 0.50 1.14 -23.15
CA LEU A 96 -0.83 0.80 -22.60
C LEU A 96 -1.61 2.04 -22.12
N VAL A 97 -0.91 3.02 -21.55
CA VAL A 97 -1.49 4.28 -21.05
C VAL A 97 -1.78 5.27 -22.20
N ARG A 98 -1.03 5.25 -23.31
CA ARG A 98 -1.34 6.08 -24.48
C ARG A 98 -2.35 5.44 -25.42
N GLY A 99 -2.41 4.11 -25.46
CA GLY A 99 -3.32 3.36 -26.32
C GLY A 99 -4.80 3.51 -25.97
N GLU A 100 -5.66 3.12 -26.91
CA GLU A 100 -7.09 2.95 -26.64
C GLU A 100 -7.31 1.77 -25.70
N ARG A 101 -7.99 2.01 -24.58
CA ARG A 101 -8.30 1.00 -23.57
C ARG A 101 -9.79 0.66 -23.63
N LYS A 102 -10.11 -0.64 -23.71
CA LYS A 102 -11.49 -1.12 -23.61
C LYS A 102 -11.90 -1.40 -22.16
N VAL A 103 -10.92 -1.69 -21.31
CA VAL A 103 -11.07 -2.02 -19.90
C VAL A 103 -10.12 -1.15 -19.07
N PRO A 104 -10.42 -0.88 -17.79
CA PRO A 104 -9.52 -0.13 -16.93
C PRO A 104 -8.17 -0.84 -16.80
N LEU A 105 -7.10 -0.06 -16.68
CA LEU A 105 -5.74 -0.55 -16.48
C LEU A 105 -5.28 -0.21 -15.07
N ILE A 106 -4.86 -1.22 -14.32
CA ILE A 106 -4.32 -1.09 -12.97
C ILE A 106 -2.83 -1.43 -13.02
N VAL A 107 -2.00 -0.50 -12.56
CA VAL A 107 -0.54 -0.65 -12.52
C VAL A 107 -0.08 -0.68 -11.07
N ASP A 108 0.53 -1.79 -10.67
CA ASP A 108 1.13 -1.98 -9.35
C ASP A 108 2.64 -1.74 -9.37
N PHE A 109 3.08 -0.66 -8.73
CA PHE A 109 4.49 -0.39 -8.50
C PHE A 109 4.95 -1.06 -7.21
N TYR A 110 5.87 -2.01 -7.36
CA TYR A 110 6.34 -2.86 -6.28
C TYR A 110 7.87 -3.00 -6.28
N ALA A 111 8.41 -3.61 -5.23
CA ALA A 111 9.79 -4.10 -5.19
C ALA A 111 9.85 -5.46 -4.49
N THR A 112 10.86 -6.27 -4.82
CA THR A 112 10.97 -7.66 -4.31
C THR A 112 11.28 -7.75 -2.81
N TRP A 113 11.88 -6.71 -2.23
CA TRP A 113 12.20 -6.62 -0.81
C TRP A 113 11.09 -5.95 0.02
N CYS A 114 10.01 -5.50 -0.62
CA CYS A 114 8.91 -4.80 0.03
C CYS A 114 7.90 -5.79 0.62
N GLY A 115 7.93 -5.96 1.95
CA GLY A 115 7.00 -6.85 2.67
C GLY A 115 5.51 -6.56 2.39
N PRO A 116 5.02 -5.31 2.53
CA PRO A 116 3.63 -4.97 2.23
C PRO A 116 3.24 -5.23 0.76
N CYS A 117 4.18 -5.13 -0.17
CA CYS A 117 3.93 -5.40 -1.58
C CYS A 117 3.63 -6.87 -1.85
N VAL A 118 4.27 -7.79 -1.12
CA VAL A 118 3.98 -9.23 -1.23
C VAL A 118 2.56 -9.56 -0.79
N GLN A 119 2.05 -8.85 0.22
CA GLN A 119 0.66 -9.00 0.64
C GLN A 119 -0.30 -8.42 -0.40
N MET A 120 -0.04 -7.20 -0.88
CA MET A 120 -0.85 -6.55 -1.91
C MET A 120 -0.92 -7.38 -3.19
N ALA A 121 0.20 -7.99 -3.59
CA ALA A 121 0.26 -8.87 -4.75
C ALA A 121 -0.79 -9.98 -4.70
N GLN A 122 -1.02 -10.61 -3.55
CA GLN A 122 -2.04 -11.67 -3.40
C GLN A 122 -3.46 -11.11 -3.62
N ASP A 123 -3.73 -9.91 -3.08
CA ASP A 123 -5.02 -9.23 -3.26
C ASP A 123 -5.26 -8.86 -4.72
N ILE A 124 -4.24 -8.32 -5.40
CA ILE A 124 -4.31 -7.98 -6.83
C ILE A 124 -4.49 -9.24 -7.69
N GLU A 125 -3.82 -10.34 -7.36
CA GLU A 125 -3.98 -11.60 -8.09
C GLU A 125 -5.39 -12.16 -7.97
N MET A 126 -6.02 -12.06 -6.80
CA MET A 126 -7.44 -12.44 -6.63
C MET A 126 -8.35 -11.56 -7.49
N LEU A 127 -8.11 -10.25 -7.51
CA LEU A 127 -8.87 -9.31 -8.35
C LEU A 127 -8.61 -9.55 -9.84
N ALA A 128 -7.40 -9.91 -10.25
CA ALA A 128 -7.09 -10.23 -11.63
C ALA A 128 -7.88 -11.45 -12.15
N VAL A 129 -8.19 -12.42 -11.28
CA VAL A 129 -9.10 -13.52 -11.60
C VAL A 129 -10.56 -13.04 -11.64
N GLU A 130 -10.99 -12.26 -10.64
CA GLU A 130 -12.36 -11.75 -10.55
C GLU A 130 -12.74 -10.86 -11.75
N TYR A 131 -11.78 -10.10 -12.28
CA TYR A 131 -11.95 -9.12 -13.34
C TYR A 131 -11.26 -9.52 -14.66
N GLU A 132 -11.01 -10.81 -14.91
CA GLU A 132 -10.21 -11.30 -16.06
C GLU A 132 -10.57 -10.65 -17.42
N ASP A 133 -11.87 -10.43 -17.67
CA ASP A 133 -12.38 -9.79 -18.89
C ASP A 133 -12.76 -8.31 -18.71
N ASN A 134 -12.73 -7.79 -17.48
CA ASN A 134 -13.26 -6.47 -17.11
C ASN A 134 -12.19 -5.46 -16.67
N ALA A 135 -10.98 -5.90 -16.34
CA ALA A 135 -9.86 -5.02 -16.00
C ALA A 135 -8.51 -5.68 -16.34
N LEU A 136 -7.51 -4.86 -16.67
CA LEU A 136 -6.15 -5.31 -16.94
C LEU A 136 -5.24 -4.94 -15.78
N PHE A 137 -4.60 -5.95 -15.18
CA PHE A 137 -3.62 -5.75 -14.11
C PHE A 137 -2.21 -6.00 -14.62
N VAL A 138 -1.31 -5.08 -14.34
CA VAL A 138 0.12 -5.20 -14.62
C VAL A 138 0.94 -4.71 -13.43
N LYS A 139 2.17 -5.20 -13.31
CA LYS A 139 3.08 -4.76 -12.25
C LYS A 139 4.41 -4.26 -12.78
N VAL A 140 4.98 -3.27 -12.12
CA VAL A 140 6.24 -2.62 -12.45
C VAL A 140 7.16 -2.72 -11.26
N ASP A 141 8.34 -3.27 -11.49
CA ASP A 141 9.39 -3.35 -10.49
C ASP A 141 10.16 -2.04 -10.45
N THR A 142 10.09 -1.32 -9.33
CA THR A 142 10.71 0.01 -9.22
C THR A 142 12.22 -0.03 -9.11
N ASP A 143 12.80 -1.19 -8.77
CA ASP A 143 14.26 -1.34 -8.76
C ASP A 143 14.80 -1.44 -10.20
N ASP A 144 14.06 -2.13 -11.08
CA ASP A 144 14.42 -2.26 -12.49
C ASP A 144 14.09 -0.99 -13.30
N GLU A 145 12.96 -0.35 -13.01
CA GLU A 145 12.41 0.79 -13.75
C GLU A 145 12.44 2.10 -12.92
N TYR A 146 13.58 2.39 -12.30
CA TYR A 146 13.72 3.48 -11.32
C TYR A 146 13.34 4.87 -11.85
N GLU A 147 13.86 5.28 -13.01
CA GLU A 147 13.56 6.61 -13.56
C GLU A 147 12.08 6.73 -13.94
N PHE A 148 11.47 5.66 -14.44
CA PHE A 148 10.04 5.65 -14.75
C PHE A 148 9.18 5.77 -13.48
N ALA A 149 9.51 5.02 -12.44
CA ALA A 149 8.82 5.13 -11.15
C ALA A 149 8.93 6.56 -10.58
N LYS A 150 10.09 7.20 -10.72
CA LYS A 150 10.32 8.58 -10.31
C LYS A 150 9.52 9.59 -11.14
N ASP A 151 9.46 9.43 -12.46
CA ASP A 151 8.68 10.29 -13.36
C ASP A 151 7.18 10.16 -13.09
N MET A 152 6.73 8.94 -12.78
CA MET A 152 5.39 8.63 -12.27
C MET A 152 5.21 9.07 -10.81
N GLN A 153 6.17 9.74 -10.18
CA GLN A 153 6.10 10.23 -8.81
C GLN A 153 5.77 9.17 -7.75
N VAL A 154 6.22 7.93 -7.96
CA VAL A 154 6.14 6.85 -6.97
C VAL A 154 7.13 7.15 -5.84
N ARG A 155 6.60 7.54 -4.67
CA ARG A 155 7.41 7.94 -3.50
C ARG A 155 7.44 6.89 -2.39
N GLY A 156 6.58 5.89 -2.48
CA GLY A 156 6.45 4.80 -1.51
C GLY A 156 5.86 3.57 -2.18
N LEU A 157 6.09 2.41 -1.57
CA LEU A 157 5.60 1.14 -2.08
C LEU A 157 4.65 0.48 -1.08
N PRO A 158 3.64 -0.27 -1.55
CA PRO A 158 3.21 -0.33 -2.95
C PRO A 158 2.56 1.00 -3.38
N THR A 159 2.51 1.27 -4.68
CA THR A 159 1.70 2.37 -5.25
C THR A 159 0.88 1.82 -6.40
N LEU A 160 -0.42 2.07 -6.37
CA LEU A 160 -1.33 1.69 -7.46
C LEU A 160 -1.72 2.92 -8.26
N TYR A 161 -1.74 2.74 -9.57
CA TYR A 161 -2.36 3.65 -10.52
C TYR A 161 -3.54 2.97 -11.19
N PHE A 162 -4.66 3.67 -11.26
CA PHE A 162 -5.88 3.22 -11.90
C PHE A 162 -6.19 4.15 -13.08
N PHE A 163 -6.15 3.60 -14.28
CA PHE A 163 -6.44 4.32 -15.51
C PHE A 163 -7.80 3.89 -16.04
N SER A 164 -8.70 4.86 -16.22
CA SER A 164 -10.01 4.61 -16.84
C SER A 164 -9.86 4.23 -18.33
N PRO A 165 -10.83 3.46 -18.89
CA PRO A 165 -11.00 3.35 -20.34
C PRO A 165 -11.19 4.71 -21.02
N ASP A 166 -11.81 5.68 -20.34
CA ASP A 166 -11.97 7.04 -20.84
C ASP A 166 -10.65 7.81 -20.69
N GLN A 167 -10.06 8.20 -21.82
CA GLN A 167 -8.81 8.97 -21.85
C GLN A 167 -8.94 10.40 -21.31
N ASN A 168 -10.17 10.90 -21.15
CA ASN A 168 -10.41 12.23 -20.58
C ASN A 168 -10.46 12.24 -19.05
N LYS A 169 -10.55 11.06 -18.41
CA LYS A 169 -10.49 10.94 -16.96
C LYS A 169 -9.03 10.82 -16.50
N ASP A 170 -8.69 11.59 -15.47
CA ASP A 170 -7.39 11.50 -14.83
C ASP A 170 -7.21 10.14 -14.12
N ALA A 171 -5.97 9.68 -14.05
CA ALA A 171 -5.65 8.46 -13.32
C ALA A 171 -5.78 8.66 -11.81
N ILE A 172 -6.39 7.70 -11.13
CA ILE A 172 -6.47 7.67 -9.67
C ILE A 172 -5.20 7.02 -9.13
N ARG A 173 -4.63 7.56 -8.06
CA ARG A 173 -3.43 7.03 -7.40
C ARG A 173 -3.69 6.74 -5.93
N THR A 174 -3.24 5.57 -5.48
CA THR A 174 -3.20 5.22 -4.06
C THR A 174 -1.79 4.80 -3.66
N GLU A 175 -1.36 5.21 -2.47
CA GLU A 175 -0.04 4.87 -1.92
C GLU A 175 -0.20 4.02 -0.66
N GLY A 176 0.68 3.03 -0.50
CA GLY A 176 0.69 2.10 0.62
C GLY A 176 -0.27 0.92 0.47
N LEU A 177 -0.26 0.05 1.49
CA LEU A 177 -1.14 -1.10 1.54
C LEU A 177 -2.58 -0.65 1.82
N ILE A 178 -3.47 -0.86 0.85
CA ILE A 178 -4.91 -0.63 0.95
C ILE A 178 -5.69 -1.97 0.95
N PRO A 179 -6.87 -2.04 1.58
CA PRO A 179 -7.69 -3.25 1.57
C PRO A 179 -8.21 -3.58 0.17
N ILE A 180 -8.36 -4.88 -0.12
CA ILE A 180 -8.91 -5.38 -1.40
C ILE A 180 -10.26 -4.75 -1.78
N ASP A 181 -11.13 -4.51 -0.80
CA ASP A 181 -12.44 -3.89 -1.04
C ASP A 181 -12.35 -2.45 -1.53
N MET A 182 -11.30 -1.72 -1.14
CA MET A 182 -11.06 -0.37 -1.64
C MET A 182 -10.62 -0.40 -3.10
N ILE A 183 -9.73 -1.33 -3.47
CA ILE A 183 -9.32 -1.53 -4.87
C ILE A 183 -10.56 -1.87 -5.72
N ARG A 184 -11.39 -2.79 -5.23
CA ARG A 184 -12.66 -3.17 -5.87
C ARG A 184 -13.58 -1.95 -6.06
N ASN A 185 -13.77 -1.16 -5.02
CA ASN A 185 -14.63 0.01 -5.05
C ASN A 185 -14.17 1.06 -6.09
N ILE A 186 -12.86 1.30 -6.20
CA ILE A 186 -12.29 2.20 -7.19
C ILE A 186 -12.59 1.67 -8.61
N ILE A 187 -12.35 0.38 -8.85
CA ILE A 187 -12.60 -0.24 -10.16
C ILE A 187 -14.08 -0.12 -10.56
N ASP A 188 -15.00 -0.40 -9.63
CA ASP A 188 -16.43 -0.49 -9.95
C ASP A 188 -17.14 0.87 -10.02
N ASN A 189 -16.67 1.88 -9.28
CA ASN A 189 -17.43 3.12 -9.07
C ASN A 189 -16.74 4.39 -9.58
N GLU A 190 -15.42 4.38 -9.73
CA GLU A 190 -14.66 5.60 -10.07
C GLU A 190 -14.11 5.58 -11.51
N LEU A 191 -13.82 4.40 -12.06
CA LEU A 191 -13.24 4.23 -13.41
C LEU A 191 -14.29 4.28 -14.52
#